data_AF-A0A5F1S8U4-F1
#
_entry.id   AF-A0A5F1S8U4-F1
#
_cell.length_a   1.000
_cell.length_b   1.000
_cell.length_c   1.000
_cell.angle_alpha   90.00
_cell.angle_beta   90.00
_cell.angle_gamma   90.00
#
_symmetry.space_group_name_H-M   'P 1'
#
loop_
_entity.id
_entity.type
_entity.pdbx_description
1 polymer ?
#
loop_
_entity_poly.entity_id
_entity_poly.type
_entity_poly.pdbx_seq_one_letter_code
_entity_poly.pdbx_strand_id
1 'polypeptide(L)'
;MGDFVIRLWRLVSLALLLPTISGCSFSESKLVTVCEEVLKLRLLAPAGYKRIEINESEESLSRDDYKRYLARDEYGPLIQGAMMKDFDRGRVKPRMFEVLITYDAPNAYGTPIRGTTICQYPTDNEDTSRADRLYVIIDGWPAAGFSDTELG
;
A
#
# COMPACT_ATOMS: atom_id res chain seq x y z
N MET A 1 13.95 -40.29 69.61
CA MET A 1 14.92 -39.19 69.44
C MET A 1 15.60 -39.42 68.11
N GLY A 2 15.20 -38.66 67.09
CA GLY A 2 15.72 -38.79 65.74
C GLY A 2 16.47 -37.52 65.40
N ASP A 3 17.75 -37.65 65.11
CA ASP A 3 18.57 -36.64 64.47
C ASP A 3 19.17 -37.30 63.23
N PHE A 4 19.05 -36.66 62.06
CA PHE A 4 20.21 -36.38 61.19
C PHE A 4 19.76 -35.54 59.99
N VAL A 5 20.58 -34.53 59.73
CA VAL A 5 20.38 -33.37 58.88
C VAL A 5 20.71 -33.72 57.41
N ILE A 6 20.33 -32.79 56.51
CA ILE A 6 20.91 -32.47 55.19
C ILE A 6 20.33 -33.24 53.98
N ARG A 7 19.53 -32.55 53.15
CA ARG A 7 19.95 -32.01 51.82
C ARG A 7 18.75 -31.39 51.10
N LEU A 8 18.64 -30.06 51.22
CA LEU A 8 18.07 -29.22 50.17
C LEU A 8 18.77 -29.56 48.86
N TRP A 9 18.02 -29.98 47.84
CA TRP A 9 18.28 -29.76 46.41
C TRP A 9 17.16 -30.39 45.59
N ARG A 10 16.32 -29.55 44.98
CA ARG A 10 16.12 -29.45 43.53
C ARG A 10 14.91 -28.55 43.24
N LEU A 11 15.23 -27.34 42.79
CA LEU A 11 14.34 -26.42 42.10
C LEU A 11 13.84 -27.13 40.83
N VAL A 12 12.53 -27.39 40.75
CA VAL A 12 11.86 -27.71 39.49
C VAL A 12 11.01 -26.49 39.16
N SER A 13 11.65 -25.51 38.50
CA SER A 13 10.96 -24.39 37.87
C SER A 13 10.15 -24.92 36.69
N LEU A 14 8.84 -25.06 36.89
CA LEU A 14 7.89 -25.39 35.83
C LEU A 14 7.57 -24.11 35.05
N ALA A 15 8.37 -23.81 34.02
CA ALA A 15 8.09 -22.76 33.06
C ALA A 15 7.41 -23.36 31.82
N LEU A 16 6.08 -23.26 31.73
CA LEU A 16 5.19 -23.63 30.62
C LEU A 16 3.94 -22.76 30.83
N LEU A 17 3.31 -22.01 29.91
CA LEU A 17 3.33 -21.83 28.46
C LEU A 17 2.75 -20.42 28.20
N LEU A 18 3.33 -19.63 27.31
CA LEU A 18 2.65 -18.48 26.71
C LEU A 18 2.23 -18.87 25.29
N PRO A 19 0.95 -19.20 25.03
CA PRO A 19 0.49 -19.49 23.70
C PRO A 19 0.10 -18.21 22.95
N THR A 20 0.58 -18.19 21.70
CA THR A 20 0.01 -17.58 20.50
C THR A 20 -0.18 -16.06 20.50
N ILE A 21 0.83 -15.40 19.93
CA ILE A 21 0.67 -14.12 19.24
C ILE A 21 -0.46 -14.30 18.23
N SER A 22 -1.59 -13.62 18.43
CA SER A 22 -2.66 -13.50 17.46
C SER A 22 -2.06 -13.03 16.13
N GLY A 23 -2.04 -13.92 15.13
CA GLY A 23 -1.95 -13.50 13.75
C GLY A 23 -3.23 -12.74 13.42
N CYS A 24 -3.21 -11.42 13.57
CA CYS A 24 -4.27 -10.57 13.04
C CYS A 24 -4.29 -10.77 11.53
N SER A 25 -5.29 -11.50 11.03
CA SER A 25 -5.66 -11.49 9.63
C SER A 25 -6.28 -10.14 9.32
N PHE A 26 -5.45 -9.13 9.07
CA PHE A 26 -5.90 -7.90 8.45
C PHE A 26 -6.38 -8.28 7.05
N SER A 27 -7.68 -8.08 6.78
CA SER A 27 -8.17 -8.11 5.40
C SER A 27 -7.30 -7.13 4.61
N GLU A 28 -6.66 -7.61 3.53
CA GLU A 28 -5.88 -6.72 2.66
C GLU A 28 -6.77 -5.59 2.17
N SER A 29 -6.22 -4.36 2.15
CA SER A 29 -6.97 -3.22 1.65
C SER A 29 -7.14 -3.33 0.13
N LYS A 30 -8.25 -2.79 -0.38
CA LYS A 30 -8.48 -2.74 -1.83
C LYS A 30 -7.37 -1.99 -2.57
N LEU A 31 -6.75 -1.00 -1.92
CA LEU A 31 -5.62 -0.23 -2.44
C LEU A 31 -4.39 -1.13 -2.68
N VAL A 32 -4.08 -2.00 -1.72
CA VAL A 32 -2.98 -2.98 -1.88
C VAL A 32 -3.29 -3.94 -3.01
N THR A 33 -4.50 -4.51 -3.06
CA THR A 33 -4.88 -5.46 -4.10
C THR A 33 -4.75 -4.86 -5.50
N VAL A 34 -5.31 -3.67 -5.73
CA VAL A 34 -5.23 -2.98 -7.03
C VAL A 34 -3.79 -2.62 -7.38
N CYS A 35 -3.00 -2.14 -6.41
CA CYS A 35 -1.59 -1.80 -6.61
C CYS A 35 -0.80 -3.01 -7.10
N GLU A 36 -0.94 -4.15 -6.42
CA GLU A 36 -0.23 -5.37 -6.81
C GLU A 36 -0.66 -5.93 -8.15
N GLU A 37 -1.96 -5.85 -8.48
CA GLU A 37 -2.47 -6.31 -9.76
C GLU A 37 -1.82 -5.54 -10.91
N VAL A 38 -1.74 -4.22 -10.81
CA VAL A 38 -1.11 -3.40 -11.84
C VAL A 38 0.42 -3.51 -11.79
N LEU A 39 1.04 -3.57 -10.61
CA LEU A 39 2.48 -3.80 -10.46
C LEU A 39 2.90 -5.10 -11.14
N LYS A 40 2.19 -6.20 -10.91
CA LYS A 40 2.52 -7.51 -11.50
C LYS A 40 2.48 -7.49 -13.01
N LEU A 41 1.61 -6.68 -13.63
CA LEU A 41 1.58 -6.51 -15.09
C LEU A 41 2.85 -5.81 -15.63
N ARG A 42 3.57 -5.06 -14.79
CA ARG A 42 4.81 -4.34 -15.16
C ARG A 42 6.07 -5.16 -14.92
N LEU A 43 5.99 -6.30 -14.24
CA LEU A 43 7.15 -7.13 -13.93
C LEU A 43 7.51 -8.03 -15.11
N LEU A 44 8.82 -8.20 -15.37
CA LEU A 44 9.31 -9.16 -16.36
C LEU A 44 8.91 -10.61 -16.05
N ALA A 45 8.86 -10.96 -14.76
CA ALA A 45 8.49 -12.28 -14.28
C ALA A 45 7.42 -12.18 -13.17
N PRO A 46 6.14 -11.95 -13.52
CA PRO A 46 5.07 -11.71 -12.55
C PRO A 46 4.87 -12.89 -11.59
N ALA A 47 5.08 -14.12 -12.06
CA ALA A 47 4.94 -15.33 -11.25
C ALA A 47 5.98 -15.46 -10.12
N GLY A 48 7.11 -14.76 -10.23
CA GLY A 48 8.15 -14.73 -9.20
C GLY A 48 7.99 -13.59 -8.19
N TYR A 49 6.92 -12.80 -8.30
CA TYR A 49 6.62 -11.74 -7.36
C TYR A 49 6.44 -12.27 -5.94
N LYS A 50 7.13 -11.66 -4.99
CA LYS A 50 6.99 -11.93 -3.56
C LYS A 50 6.98 -10.62 -2.79
N ARG A 51 5.82 -10.27 -2.23
CA ARG A 51 5.69 -9.16 -1.30
C ARG A 51 6.59 -9.38 -0.07
N ILE A 52 7.28 -8.33 0.35
CA ILE A 52 8.11 -8.31 1.56
C ILE A 52 7.47 -7.42 2.63
N GLU A 53 7.02 -6.22 2.24
CA GLU A 53 6.47 -5.24 3.17
C GLU A 53 5.43 -4.35 2.47
N ILE A 54 4.45 -3.90 3.24
CA ILE A 54 3.50 -2.86 2.85
C ILE A 54 3.53 -1.77 3.90
N ASN A 55 3.51 -0.53 3.42
CA ASN A 55 3.17 0.62 4.23
C ASN A 55 2.06 1.40 3.52
N GLU A 56 0.94 1.63 4.21
CA GLU A 56 -0.16 2.46 3.71
C GLU A 56 -0.16 3.78 4.47
N SER A 57 -0.28 4.88 3.74
CA SER A 57 -0.39 6.22 4.31
C SER A 57 -1.44 7.03 3.58
N GLU A 58 -1.87 8.11 4.22
CA GLU A 58 -2.78 9.07 3.62
C GLU A 58 -2.34 10.49 3.97
N GLU A 59 -2.54 11.42 3.03
CA GLU A 59 -2.33 12.83 3.27
C GLU A 59 -3.42 13.68 2.62
N SER A 60 -3.65 14.87 3.17
CA SER A 60 -4.52 15.86 2.55
C SER A 60 -3.84 16.45 1.32
N LEU A 61 -4.56 16.51 0.19
CA LEU A 61 -4.04 17.17 -0.99
C LEU A 61 -3.97 18.69 -0.76
N SER A 62 -2.82 19.27 -1.08
CA SER A 62 -2.69 20.73 -1.11
C SER A 62 -3.60 21.31 -2.19
N ARG A 63 -3.86 22.62 -2.10
CA ARG A 63 -4.64 23.33 -3.11
C ARG A 63 -4.06 23.18 -4.52
N ASP A 64 -2.73 23.24 -4.65
CA ASP A 64 -2.04 23.16 -5.93
C ASP A 64 -1.97 21.73 -6.46
N ASP A 65 -1.82 20.73 -5.58
CA ASP A 65 -1.90 19.32 -5.96
C ASP A 65 -3.30 18.94 -6.40
N TYR A 66 -4.33 19.42 -5.70
CA TYR A 66 -5.71 19.17 -6.09
C TYR A 66 -6.05 19.80 -7.45
N LYS A 67 -5.56 21.02 -7.71
CA LYS A 67 -5.68 21.65 -9.03
C LYS A 67 -5.02 20.81 -10.13
N ARG A 68 -3.82 20.27 -9.87
CA ARG A 68 -3.13 19.37 -10.82
C ARG A 68 -3.89 18.08 -11.04
N TYR A 69 -4.47 17.50 -10.00
CA TYR A 69 -5.34 16.32 -10.10
C TYR A 69 -6.55 16.57 -11.01
N LEU A 70 -7.30 17.66 -10.78
CA LEU A 70 -8.47 18.01 -11.58
C LEU A 70 -8.15 18.26 -13.06
N ALA A 71 -6.91 18.67 -13.36
CA ALA A 71 -6.45 18.86 -14.74
C ALA A 71 -6.23 17.54 -15.50
N ARG A 72 -6.10 16.40 -14.79
CA ARG A 72 -5.93 15.07 -15.41
C ARG A 72 -7.25 14.44 -15.84
N ASP A 73 -8.33 14.69 -15.11
CA ASP A 73 -9.61 13.97 -15.25
C ASP A 73 -10.53 14.49 -16.38
N GLU A 74 -9.96 15.02 -17.47
CA GLU A 74 -10.68 15.58 -18.65
C GLU A 74 -11.80 16.59 -18.31
N TYR A 75 -11.88 17.08 -17.07
CA TYR A 75 -12.88 18.04 -16.67
C TYR A 75 -12.71 19.34 -17.44
N GLY A 76 -13.79 19.85 -18.00
CA GLY A 76 -13.79 21.17 -18.62
C GLY A 76 -13.48 22.29 -17.60
N PRO A 77 -12.95 23.45 -18.04
CA PRO A 77 -12.54 24.55 -17.15
C PRO A 77 -13.63 25.03 -16.18
N LEU A 78 -14.90 24.97 -16.59
CA LEU A 78 -16.04 25.33 -15.75
C LEU A 78 -16.18 24.41 -14.53
N ILE A 79 -16.04 23.10 -14.74
CA ILE A 79 -16.14 22.09 -13.68
C ILE A 79 -14.94 22.22 -12.74
N GLN A 80 -13.74 22.35 -13.29
CA GLN A 80 -12.53 22.57 -12.49
C GLN A 80 -12.66 23.82 -11.61
N GLY A 81 -13.17 24.92 -12.15
CA GLY A 81 -13.40 26.16 -11.40
C GLY A 81 -14.42 25.99 -10.27
N ALA A 82 -15.49 25.23 -10.49
CA ALA A 82 -16.48 24.93 -9.46
C ALA A 82 -15.88 24.06 -8.33
N MET A 83 -15.15 22.99 -8.68
CA MET A 83 -14.53 22.10 -7.70
C MET A 83 -13.45 22.81 -6.87
N MET A 84 -12.64 23.66 -7.49
CA MET A 84 -11.66 24.49 -6.77
C MET A 84 -12.34 25.47 -5.80
N LYS A 85 -13.49 26.04 -6.18
CA LYS A 85 -14.27 26.92 -5.29
C LYS A 85 -14.85 26.15 -4.11
N ASP A 86 -15.25 24.90 -4.30
CA ASP A 86 -15.72 24.05 -3.22
C ASP A 86 -14.59 23.58 -2.29
N PHE A 87 -13.38 23.33 -2.82
CA PHE A 87 -12.16 23.13 -2.03
C PHE A 87 -11.86 24.37 -1.17
N ASP A 88 -11.84 25.57 -1.76
CA ASP A 88 -11.56 26.83 -1.06
C ASP A 88 -12.59 27.13 0.05
N ARG A 89 -13.79 26.55 -0.05
CA ARG A 89 -14.86 26.63 0.94
C ARG A 89 -14.84 25.49 1.96
N GLY A 90 -13.91 24.54 1.85
CA GLY A 90 -13.81 23.36 2.69
C GLY A 90 -14.95 22.35 2.53
N ARG A 91 -15.70 22.42 1.41
CA ARG A 91 -16.79 21.49 1.09
C ARG A 91 -16.27 20.17 0.53
N VAL A 92 -15.10 20.21 -0.09
CA VAL A 92 -14.37 19.05 -0.60
C VAL A 92 -13.05 18.96 0.15
N LYS A 93 -12.68 17.74 0.56
CA LYS A 93 -11.47 17.46 1.32
C LYS A 93 -10.68 16.35 0.63
N PRO A 94 -10.01 16.69 -0.47
CA PRO A 94 -9.34 15.70 -1.29
C PRO A 94 -8.15 15.10 -0.53
N ARG A 95 -7.95 13.80 -0.73
CA ARG A 95 -6.89 13.02 -0.08
C ARG A 95 -6.05 12.31 -1.14
N MET A 96 -4.78 12.09 -0.81
CA MET A 96 -3.91 11.17 -1.51
C MET A 96 -3.70 9.96 -0.60
N PHE A 97 -4.13 8.79 -1.04
CA PHE A 97 -3.77 7.54 -0.39
C PHE A 97 -2.55 6.96 -1.10
N GLU A 98 -1.58 6.49 -0.32
CA GLU A 98 -0.34 5.94 -0.84
C GLU A 98 -0.12 4.53 -0.28
N VAL A 99 0.30 3.62 -1.16
CA VAL A 99 0.73 2.28 -0.81
C VAL A 99 2.17 2.12 -1.27
N LEU A 100 3.10 2.01 -0.33
CA LEU A 100 4.49 1.65 -0.56
C LEU A 100 4.61 0.12 -0.43
N ILE A 101 4.99 -0.54 -1.52
CA ILE A 101 5.22 -1.99 -1.52
C ILE A 101 6.70 -2.27 -1.76
N THR A 102 7.32 -2.97 -0.82
CA THR A 102 8.64 -3.59 -1.02
C THR A 102 8.45 -5.05 -1.40
N TYR A 103 9.09 -5.50 -2.48
CA TYR A 103 8.90 -6.83 -3.04
C TYR A 103 10.20 -7.42 -3.61
N ASP A 104 10.23 -8.74 -3.77
CA ASP A 104 11.22 -9.45 -4.60
C ASP A 104 10.55 -9.87 -5.92
N ALA A 105 11.25 -9.71 -7.05
CA ALA A 105 10.84 -10.27 -8.34
C ALA A 105 12.07 -10.68 -9.17
N PRO A 106 12.01 -11.75 -9.97
CA PRO A 106 13.12 -12.12 -10.82
C PRO A 106 13.37 -11.10 -11.94
N ASN A 107 14.64 -10.81 -12.19
CA ASN A 107 15.06 -10.09 -13.40
C ASN A 107 15.05 -11.02 -14.64
N ALA A 108 15.48 -10.51 -15.79
CA ALA A 108 15.55 -11.26 -17.05
C ALA A 108 16.40 -12.55 -16.99
N TYR A 109 17.28 -12.70 -15.99
CA TYR A 109 18.13 -13.87 -15.78
C TYR A 109 17.62 -14.80 -14.67
N GLY A 110 16.40 -14.54 -14.15
CA GLY A 110 15.80 -15.34 -13.08
C GLY A 110 16.34 -15.07 -11.68
N THR A 111 17.25 -14.09 -11.51
CA THR A 111 17.77 -13.72 -10.19
C THR A 111 16.75 -12.84 -9.47
N PRO A 112 16.28 -13.21 -8.25
CA PRO A 112 15.41 -12.35 -7.46
C PRO A 112 16.10 -11.04 -7.10
N ILE A 113 15.46 -9.91 -7.43
CA ILE A 113 15.90 -8.57 -7.05
C ILE A 113 14.85 -7.90 -6.17
N ARG A 114 15.32 -7.13 -5.18
CA ARG A 114 14.49 -6.32 -4.29
C ARG A 114 14.08 -5.04 -5.01
N GLY A 115 12.78 -4.83 -5.15
CA GLY A 115 12.18 -3.61 -5.68
C GLY A 115 11.29 -2.92 -4.65
N THR A 116 11.00 -1.67 -4.91
CA THR A 116 10.02 -0.87 -4.18
C THR A 116 9.16 -0.13 -5.18
N THR A 117 7.86 -0.06 -4.94
CA THR A 117 6.92 0.72 -5.76
C THR A 117 6.02 1.56 -4.88
N ILE A 118 5.60 2.70 -5.40
CA ILE A 118 4.66 3.62 -4.77
C ILE A 118 3.40 3.68 -5.64
N CYS A 119 2.28 3.27 -5.07
CA CYS A 119 0.95 3.38 -5.67
C CYS A 119 0.18 4.52 -5.03
N GLN A 120 -0.26 5.48 -5.83
CA GLN A 120 -0.97 6.68 -5.42
C GLN A 120 -2.40 6.68 -5.93
N TYR A 121 -3.32 7.04 -5.04
CA TYR A 121 -4.77 7.06 -5.26
C TYR A 121 -5.32 8.43 -4.84
N PRO A 122 -5.31 9.44 -5.73
CA PRO A 122 -5.96 10.70 -5.45
C PRO A 122 -7.48 10.49 -5.46
N THR A 123 -8.16 11.07 -4.48
CA THR A 123 -9.61 11.08 -4.40
C THR A 123 -10.11 12.45 -3.96
N ASP A 124 -11.29 12.83 -4.45
CA ASP A 124 -11.98 14.05 -4.05
C ASP A 124 -12.72 13.91 -2.70
N ASN A 125 -12.76 12.70 -2.15
CA ASN A 125 -13.46 12.38 -0.90
C ASN A 125 -12.58 11.49 0.00
N GLU A 126 -13.11 11.06 1.15
CA GLU A 126 -12.39 10.18 2.09
C GLU A 126 -12.65 8.69 1.81
N ASP A 127 -13.27 8.34 0.68
CA ASP A 127 -13.69 6.98 0.33
C ASP A 127 -12.71 6.30 -0.66
N THR A 128 -12.03 5.27 -0.15
CA THR A 128 -11.09 4.43 -0.91
C THR A 128 -11.76 3.25 -1.60
N SER A 129 -13.07 3.02 -1.38
CA SER A 129 -13.82 1.92 -1.98
C SER A 129 -13.82 1.98 -3.52
N ARG A 130 -13.57 3.17 -4.09
CA ARG A 130 -13.50 3.41 -5.53
C ARG A 130 -12.12 3.21 -6.14
N ALA A 131 -11.14 2.76 -5.35
CA ALA A 131 -9.84 2.36 -5.87
C ALA A 131 -10.02 1.39 -7.04
N ASP A 132 -9.41 1.72 -8.17
CA ASP A 132 -9.61 1.04 -9.44
C ASP A 132 -8.30 1.00 -10.21
N ARG A 133 -8.08 -0.06 -10.98
CA ARG A 133 -6.88 -0.28 -11.78
C ARG A 133 -6.65 0.82 -12.81
N LEU A 134 -7.68 1.54 -13.25
CA LEU A 134 -7.55 2.59 -14.27
C LEU A 134 -6.94 3.89 -13.72
N TYR A 135 -7.19 4.20 -12.45
CA TYR A 135 -6.85 5.49 -11.86
C TYR A 135 -5.64 5.43 -10.90
N VAL A 136 -5.13 4.23 -10.61
CA VAL A 136 -3.90 4.09 -9.83
C VAL A 136 -2.70 4.67 -10.58
N ILE A 137 -1.91 5.46 -9.88
CA ILE A 137 -0.64 6.00 -10.35
C ILE A 137 0.47 5.20 -9.69
N ILE A 138 1.26 4.46 -10.46
CA ILE A 138 2.36 3.63 -9.95
C ILE A 138 3.68 4.23 -10.40
N ASP A 139 4.52 4.59 -9.44
CA ASP A 139 5.82 5.23 -9.62
C ASP A 139 5.73 6.48 -10.53
N GLY A 140 4.66 7.25 -10.35
CA GLY A 140 4.36 8.46 -11.13
C GLY A 140 3.61 8.23 -12.45
N TRP A 141 3.45 6.97 -12.90
CA TRP A 141 2.82 6.63 -14.17
C TRP A 141 1.42 6.05 -14.01
N PRO A 142 0.39 6.61 -14.67
CA PRO A 142 -0.96 6.06 -14.62
C PRO A 142 -0.97 4.65 -15.22
N ALA A 143 -1.80 3.76 -14.69
CA ALA A 143 -1.95 2.40 -15.21
C ALA A 143 -2.36 2.37 -16.70
N ALA A 144 -3.24 3.28 -17.12
CA ALA A 144 -3.69 3.39 -18.52
C ALA A 144 -2.60 3.84 -19.51
N GLY A 145 -1.48 4.40 -19.03
CA GLY A 145 -0.38 4.85 -19.90
C GLY A 145 0.50 3.72 -20.43
N PHE A 146 0.27 2.47 -20.01
CA PHE A 146 1.13 1.34 -20.36
C PHE A 146 0.71 0.62 -21.66
N SER A 147 -0.48 0.89 -22.23
CA SER A 147 -0.93 0.11 -23.40
C SER A 147 -0.22 0.43 -24.72
N ASP A 148 0.46 1.57 -24.84
CA ASP A 148 0.78 2.12 -26.18
C ASP A 148 2.26 2.43 -26.46
N THR A 149 3.23 2.19 -25.55
CA THR A 149 4.62 2.72 -25.77
C THR A 149 5.80 1.76 -25.67
N GLU A 150 5.66 0.46 -25.33
CA GLU A 150 6.86 -0.42 -25.22
C GLU A 150 6.73 -1.76 -25.96
N LEU A 151 6.37 -1.68 -27.25
CA LEU A 151 6.68 -2.70 -28.26
C LEU A 151 7.22 -2.02 -29.54
N GLY A 152 8.32 -1.29 -29.39
CA GLY A 152 9.12 -0.74 -30.47
C GLY A 152 10.54 -1.30 -30.44
#